data_AF-A0AAQ4R8M6-F1
#
_entry.id   AF-A0AAQ4R8M6-F1
#
_cell.length_a   1.000
_cell.length_b   1.000
_cell.length_c   1.000
_cell.angle_alpha   90.00
_cell.angle_beta   90.00
_cell.angle_gamma   90.00
#
_symmetry.space_group_name_H-M   'P 1'
#
loop_
_entity.id
_entity.type
_entity.pdbx_description
1 polymer ?
#
loop_
_entity_poly.entity_id
_entity_poly.type
_entity_poly.pdbx_seq_one_letter_code
_entity_poly.pdbx_strand_id
1 'polypeptide(L)'
;VPPPPHPALFLAPCFLCSLLFLTNTAVWGRSADALTTRAALGFAPKQQLLTYPRSLELVLVLGDLHIPHRCNTLPAKFKKLLVPGKIQHILCTGNLCTKESYDYLKTLAGDVHIVRGDFDENLNYPEQKVVTVGQFKIGLIHGHQVIPWGDMASLALLQRQLDVDILISGHTHKFEAFENENKFYINPGSATGAYSALESNIIPSFVLMDIQASTVVTYVYQLIGDDVKVERIEYKKS
;
A
#
# COMPACT_ATOMS: atom_id res chain seq x y z
N VAL A 1 -33.51 -4.81 -33.73
CA VAL A 1 -32.04 -4.70 -33.56
C VAL A 1 -31.73 -5.12 -32.14
N PRO A 2 -31.09 -6.27 -31.89
CA PRO A 2 -30.77 -6.72 -30.53
C PRO A 2 -29.55 -5.95 -29.98
N PRO A 3 -29.42 -5.78 -28.65
CA PRO A 3 -28.28 -5.11 -28.05
C PRO A 3 -27.01 -6.00 -28.03
N PRO A 4 -25.80 -5.41 -27.99
CA PRO A 4 -24.54 -6.13 -28.07
C PRO A 4 -24.23 -6.92 -26.78
N PRO A 5 -23.41 -7.99 -26.86
CA PRO A 5 -23.05 -8.82 -25.71
C PRO A 5 -22.00 -8.13 -24.81
N HIS A 6 -22.18 -8.29 -23.49
CA HIS A 6 -21.23 -7.86 -22.46
C HIS A 6 -19.89 -8.62 -22.52
N PRO A 7 -18.76 -7.98 -22.21
CA PRO A 7 -17.50 -8.69 -22.05
C PRO A 7 -17.46 -9.44 -20.70
N ALA A 8 -16.90 -10.64 -20.76
CA ALA A 8 -16.83 -11.62 -19.68
C ALA A 8 -16.06 -11.11 -18.44
N LEU A 9 -16.60 -11.42 -17.26
CA LEU A 9 -15.90 -11.34 -15.98
C LEU A 9 -14.69 -12.28 -15.98
N PHE A 10 -13.48 -11.72 -15.93
CA PHE A 10 -12.31 -12.43 -15.46
C PHE A 10 -12.29 -12.38 -13.92
N LEU A 11 -12.65 -13.49 -13.29
CA LEU A 11 -12.35 -13.75 -11.88
C LEU A 11 -10.83 -13.83 -11.74
N ALA A 12 -10.21 -12.78 -11.19
CA ALA A 12 -8.82 -12.84 -10.75
C ALA A 12 -8.70 -13.81 -9.56
N PRO A 13 -7.75 -14.75 -9.57
CA PRO A 13 -7.56 -15.67 -8.45
C PRO A 13 -7.02 -14.91 -7.23
N CYS A 14 -7.69 -15.10 -6.09
CA CYS A 14 -7.25 -14.64 -4.77
C CYS A 14 -5.85 -15.19 -4.44
N PHE A 15 -4.84 -14.32 -4.45
CA PHE A 15 -3.43 -14.66 -4.24
C PHE A 15 -3.07 -15.08 -2.80
N LEU A 16 -4.01 -15.09 -1.86
CA LEU A 16 -3.74 -15.51 -0.48
C LEU A 16 -3.54 -17.03 -0.30
N CYS A 17 -3.82 -17.86 -1.31
CA CYS A 17 -3.81 -19.33 -1.16
C CYS A 17 -2.49 -20.00 -1.61
N SER A 18 -1.59 -19.31 -2.31
CA SER A 18 -0.49 -19.96 -3.03
C SER A 18 0.84 -20.10 -2.27
N LEU A 19 0.91 -19.78 -0.97
CA LEU A 19 2.17 -19.78 -0.21
C LEU A 19 2.45 -21.05 0.64
N LEU A 20 1.72 -22.15 0.42
CA LEU A 20 1.81 -23.36 1.26
C LEU A 20 2.53 -24.58 0.66
N PHE A 21 3.09 -24.49 -0.54
CA PHE A 21 3.85 -25.60 -1.13
C PHE A 21 5.24 -25.16 -1.55
N LEU A 22 6.21 -25.21 -0.64
CA LEU A 22 7.63 -25.40 -0.91
C LEU A 22 8.38 -25.57 0.42
N THR A 23 8.15 -26.68 1.11
CA THR A 23 9.11 -27.17 2.11
C THR A 23 9.34 -28.67 1.94
N ASN A 24 10.61 -29.02 1.90
CA ASN A 24 11.21 -30.34 2.13
C ASN A 24 10.87 -31.50 1.18
N THR A 25 11.87 -31.87 0.36
CA THR A 25 12.52 -33.20 0.43
C THR A 25 13.79 -33.20 -0.42
N ALA A 26 14.96 -33.21 0.22
CA ALA A 26 16.22 -33.60 -0.41
C ALA A 26 16.82 -34.73 0.44
N VAL A 27 16.58 -35.98 0.03
CA VAL A 27 17.18 -37.18 0.60
C VAL A 27 18.28 -37.66 -0.34
N TRP A 28 19.45 -37.89 0.25
CA TRP A 28 20.68 -38.41 -0.34
C TRP A 28 20.50 -39.80 -0.99
N GLY A 29 21.17 -39.99 -2.14
CA GLY A 29 21.43 -41.31 -2.72
C GLY A 29 22.77 -41.31 -3.48
N ARG A 30 23.72 -42.12 -3.00
CA ARG A 30 24.99 -42.43 -3.68
C ARG A 30 24.78 -43.58 -4.68
N SER A 31 25.41 -43.54 -5.85
CA SER A 31 26.20 -44.64 -6.43
C SER A 31 26.84 -44.23 -7.77
N ALA A 32 28.00 -44.80 -8.05
CA ALA A 32 28.95 -44.53 -9.13
C ALA A 32 28.50 -45.04 -10.53
N ASP A 33 29.01 -44.45 -11.61
CA ASP A 33 30.09 -45.02 -12.43
C ASP A 33 30.38 -44.20 -13.71
N ALA A 34 31.62 -44.37 -14.20
CA ALA A 34 32.34 -43.55 -15.18
C ALA A 34 31.91 -43.70 -16.65
N LEU A 35 32.17 -42.68 -17.48
CA LEU A 35 32.93 -42.82 -18.74
C LEU A 35 33.21 -41.48 -19.45
N THR A 36 34.42 -41.44 -19.99
CA THR A 36 35.16 -40.33 -20.59
C THR A 36 34.69 -39.99 -22.00
N THR A 37 34.50 -38.70 -22.33
CA THR A 37 34.84 -38.16 -23.68
C THR A 37 35.11 -36.64 -23.63
N ARG A 38 36.28 -36.23 -24.12
CA ARG A 38 36.70 -34.84 -24.39
C ARG A 38 35.93 -34.28 -25.59
N ALA A 39 35.47 -33.03 -25.53
CA ALA A 39 35.70 -31.97 -26.53
C ALA A 39 34.83 -30.72 -26.27
N ALA A 40 35.32 -29.58 -26.79
CA ALA A 40 34.64 -28.31 -27.04
C ALA A 40 34.67 -27.23 -25.93
N LEU A 41 35.62 -26.31 -26.16
CA LEU A 41 35.65 -24.89 -25.83
C LEU A 41 34.26 -24.23 -25.69
N GLY A 42 34.09 -23.50 -24.59
CA GLY A 42 32.94 -22.62 -24.35
C GLY A 42 32.98 -22.03 -22.96
N PHE A 43 33.92 -21.10 -22.70
CA PHE A 43 33.84 -20.25 -21.51
C PHE A 43 32.67 -19.26 -21.70
N ALA A 44 31.46 -19.72 -21.38
CA ALA A 44 30.35 -18.84 -21.10
C ALA A 44 30.64 -18.13 -19.77
N PRO A 45 30.51 -16.80 -19.66
CA PRO A 45 30.61 -16.16 -18.36
C PRO A 45 29.47 -16.73 -17.51
N LYS A 46 29.81 -17.31 -16.36
CA LYS A 46 28.83 -17.55 -15.30
C LYS A 46 28.25 -16.18 -14.97
N GLN A 47 27.12 -15.84 -15.58
CA GLN A 47 26.25 -14.81 -15.07
C GLN A 47 25.87 -15.30 -13.68
N GLN A 48 26.54 -14.74 -12.70
CA GLN A 48 26.12 -14.77 -11.32
C GLN A 48 24.76 -14.09 -11.35
N LEU A 49 23.70 -14.90 -11.49
CA LEU A 49 22.34 -14.49 -11.20
C LEU A 49 22.38 -14.04 -9.75
N LEU A 50 22.60 -12.74 -9.55
CA LEU A 50 22.26 -12.07 -8.31
C LEU A 50 20.74 -12.23 -8.20
N THR A 51 20.30 -13.33 -7.62
CA THR A 51 18.98 -13.43 -7.03
C THR A 51 18.98 -12.44 -5.88
N TYR A 52 18.77 -11.16 -6.19
CA TYR A 52 18.19 -10.26 -5.22
C TYR A 52 16.90 -10.95 -4.78
N PRO A 53 16.72 -11.27 -3.48
CA PRO A 53 15.40 -11.69 -3.04
C PRO A 53 14.45 -10.59 -3.53
N ARG A 54 13.41 -10.97 -4.29
CA ARG A 54 12.32 -10.04 -4.59
C ARG A 54 11.69 -9.75 -3.22
N SER A 55 12.20 -8.74 -2.52
CA SER A 55 11.61 -8.25 -1.30
C SER A 55 10.33 -7.55 -1.70
N LEU A 56 9.27 -8.34 -1.78
CA LEU A 56 7.91 -7.87 -1.83
C LEU A 56 7.69 -7.04 -0.56
N GLU A 57 7.48 -5.74 -0.72
CA GLU A 57 7.21 -4.83 0.39
C GLU A 57 5.75 -4.39 0.31
N LEU A 58 4.93 -4.98 1.18
CA LEU A 58 3.53 -4.63 1.39
C LEU A 58 3.44 -3.48 2.40
N VAL A 59 2.89 -2.37 1.91
CA VAL A 59 2.69 -1.15 2.68
C VAL A 59 1.20 -0.88 2.83
N LEU A 60 0.71 -0.83 4.05
CA LEU A 60 -0.65 -0.40 4.34
C LEU A 60 -0.70 1.11 4.48
N VAL A 61 -1.62 1.75 3.76
CA VAL A 61 -1.86 3.19 3.80
C VAL A 61 -3.29 3.45 4.27
N LEU A 62 -3.45 4.18 5.37
CA LEU A 62 -4.75 4.53 5.92
C LEU A 62 -4.71 5.81 6.75
N GLY A 63 -5.86 6.35 7.11
CA GLY A 63 -5.96 7.41 8.12
C GLY A 63 -7.36 7.95 8.22
N ASP A 64 -7.49 9.14 8.82
CA ASP A 64 -8.77 9.81 9.05
C ASP A 64 -9.78 8.91 9.78
N LEU A 65 -9.31 8.21 10.83
CA LEU A 65 -10.12 7.28 11.62
C LEU A 65 -11.12 8.03 12.51
N HIS A 66 -10.69 9.15 13.11
CA HIS A 66 -11.44 9.96 14.08
C HIS A 66 -12.10 9.15 15.20
N ILE A 67 -11.36 8.20 15.80
CA ILE A 67 -11.84 7.39 16.92
C ILE A 67 -11.37 8.03 18.23
N PRO A 68 -12.28 8.42 19.16
CA PRO A 68 -13.71 8.10 19.22
C PRO A 68 -14.65 9.21 18.72
N HIS A 69 -14.13 10.36 18.29
CA HIS A 69 -14.94 11.57 18.06
C HIS A 69 -16.05 11.44 17.01
N ARG A 70 -15.79 10.72 15.91
CA ARG A 70 -16.74 10.56 14.80
C ARG A 70 -17.13 9.11 14.56
N CYS A 71 -16.23 8.18 14.88
CA CYS A 71 -16.43 6.76 14.68
C CYS A 71 -16.02 5.98 15.92
N ASN A 72 -16.67 4.85 16.16
CA ASN A 72 -16.33 3.97 17.27
C ASN A 72 -15.23 2.96 16.88
N THR A 73 -15.22 2.48 15.64
CA THR A 73 -14.33 1.39 15.24
C THR A 73 -14.22 1.21 13.73
N LEU A 74 -13.15 0.57 13.27
CA LEU A 74 -12.98 0.14 11.88
C LEU A 74 -14.05 -0.90 11.49
N PRO A 75 -14.58 -0.87 10.26
CA PRO A 75 -15.55 -1.85 9.79
C PRO A 75 -15.07 -3.30 9.99
N ALA A 76 -15.98 -4.18 10.41
CA ALA A 76 -15.64 -5.57 10.73
C ALA A 76 -15.01 -6.33 9.56
N LYS A 77 -15.44 -6.04 8.32
CA LYS A 77 -14.84 -6.63 7.12
C LYS A 77 -13.39 -6.19 6.92
N PHE A 78 -13.05 -4.94 7.20
CA PHE A 78 -11.66 -4.45 7.12
C PHE A 78 -10.77 -5.07 8.19
N LYS A 79 -11.24 -5.18 9.44
CA LYS A 79 -10.50 -5.87 10.51
C LYS A 79 -10.17 -7.34 10.17
N LYS A 80 -11.06 -8.02 9.44
CA LYS A 80 -10.81 -9.40 8.97
C LYS A 80 -9.74 -9.50 7.88
N LEU A 81 -9.56 -8.44 7.09
CA LEU A 81 -8.55 -8.36 6.03
C LEU A 81 -7.18 -7.96 6.58
N LEU A 82 -7.17 -7.04 7.55
CA LEU A 82 -5.97 -6.52 8.21
C LEU A 82 -5.50 -7.52 9.28
N VAL A 83 -4.80 -8.56 8.84
CA VAL A 83 -4.23 -9.60 9.71
C VAL A 83 -2.73 -9.36 9.91
N PRO A 84 -2.22 -9.47 11.15
CA PRO A 84 -0.80 -9.35 11.45
C PRO A 84 0.09 -10.29 10.65
N GLY A 85 1.35 -9.90 10.42
CA GLY A 85 2.38 -10.74 9.80
C GLY A 85 2.42 -10.73 8.27
N LYS A 86 1.52 -9.98 7.62
CA LYS A 86 1.52 -9.78 6.15
C LYS A 86 2.07 -8.42 5.73
N ILE A 87 1.83 -7.38 6.53
CA ILE A 87 2.20 -6.00 6.23
C ILE A 87 3.56 -5.71 6.84
N GLN A 88 4.47 -5.11 6.07
CA GLN A 88 5.80 -4.73 6.54
C GLN A 88 5.80 -3.31 7.11
N HIS A 89 5.16 -2.38 6.38
CA HIS A 89 5.13 -0.95 6.75
C HIS A 89 3.70 -0.43 6.80
N ILE A 90 3.43 0.47 7.75
CA ILE A 90 2.17 1.21 7.83
C ILE A 90 2.47 2.69 7.67
N LEU A 91 1.85 3.33 6.69
CA LEU A 91 1.89 4.78 6.47
C LEU A 91 0.52 5.37 6.80
N CYS A 92 0.44 6.10 7.91
CA CYS A 92 -0.80 6.66 8.40
C CYS A 92 -0.85 8.18 8.22
N THR A 93 -1.89 8.67 7.54
CA THR A 93 -2.06 10.11 7.28
C THR A 93 -2.43 10.90 8.54
N GLY A 94 -2.78 10.25 9.64
CA GLY A 94 -3.13 10.89 10.92
C GLY A 94 -4.62 10.79 11.24
N ASN A 95 -5.07 11.64 12.17
CA ASN A 95 -6.43 11.65 12.72
C ASN A 95 -6.82 10.29 13.34
N LEU A 96 -5.89 9.72 14.11
CA LEU A 96 -6.14 8.55 14.96
C LEU A 96 -6.86 8.96 16.24
N CYS A 97 -6.57 10.17 16.75
CA CYS A 97 -7.09 10.81 17.97
C CYS A 97 -6.72 10.11 19.28
N THR A 98 -6.50 8.79 19.31
CA THR A 98 -6.25 8.02 20.54
C THR A 98 -5.06 7.06 20.45
N LYS A 99 -4.47 6.78 21.62
CA LYS A 99 -3.39 5.77 21.76
C LYS A 99 -3.87 4.36 21.42
N GLU A 100 -5.14 4.03 21.64
CA GLU A 100 -5.70 2.72 21.32
C GLU A 100 -5.62 2.41 19.81
N SER A 101 -5.92 3.40 18.97
CA SER A 101 -5.79 3.28 17.52
C SER A 101 -4.33 3.09 17.10
N TYR A 102 -3.39 3.77 17.75
CA TYR A 102 -1.96 3.57 17.55
C TYR A 102 -1.51 2.15 17.93
N ASP A 103 -1.90 1.69 19.12
CA ASP A 103 -1.55 0.37 19.62
C ASP A 103 -2.12 -0.72 18.70
N TYR A 104 -3.33 -0.54 18.17
CA TYR A 104 -3.91 -1.42 17.15
C TYR A 104 -3.02 -1.49 15.89
N LEU A 105 -2.57 -0.36 15.34
CA LEU A 105 -1.68 -0.36 14.17
C LEU A 105 -0.35 -1.08 14.46
N LYS A 106 0.19 -0.94 15.68
CA LYS A 106 1.38 -1.66 16.11
C LYS A 106 1.20 -3.17 16.21
N THR A 107 -0.03 -3.66 16.38
CA THR A 107 -0.30 -5.12 16.29
C THR A 107 -0.25 -5.64 14.85
N LEU A 108 -0.51 -4.78 13.86
CA LEU A 108 -0.54 -5.17 12.44
C LEU A 108 0.86 -5.25 11.83
N ALA A 109 1.71 -4.27 12.13
CA ALA A 109 3.10 -4.22 11.66
C ALA A 109 4.04 -3.60 12.70
N GLY A 110 5.30 -4.04 12.70
CA GLY A 110 6.34 -3.47 13.57
C GLY A 110 6.71 -2.04 13.18
N ASP A 111 6.75 -1.75 11.88
CA ASP A 111 7.13 -0.45 11.35
C ASP A 111 5.91 0.41 11.00
N VAL A 112 5.69 1.45 11.82
CA VAL A 112 4.49 2.29 11.77
C VAL A 112 4.92 3.75 11.72
N HIS A 113 4.52 4.43 10.65
CA HIS A 113 4.77 5.83 10.39
C HIS A 113 3.44 6.58 10.46
N ILE A 114 3.38 7.59 11.32
CA ILE A 114 2.21 8.44 11.46
C ILE A 114 2.67 9.87 11.30
N VAL A 115 1.84 10.67 10.63
CA VAL A 115 1.95 12.13 10.62
C VAL A 115 0.78 12.73 11.37
N ARG A 116 0.97 13.97 11.82
CA ARG A 116 0.02 14.65 12.68
C ARG A 116 -1.20 15.13 11.89
N GLY A 117 -2.37 14.62 12.28
CA GLY A 117 -3.66 15.17 11.88
C GLY A 117 -4.03 16.41 12.68
N ASP A 118 -5.00 17.16 12.18
CA ASP A 118 -5.54 18.36 12.82
C ASP A 118 -6.31 18.04 14.12
N PHE A 119 -6.82 16.81 14.27
CA PHE A 119 -7.50 16.32 15.46
C PHE A 119 -6.66 15.33 16.30
N ASP A 120 -5.37 15.16 16.00
CA ASP A 120 -4.50 14.31 16.82
C ASP A 120 -4.04 15.06 18.08
N GLU A 121 -4.35 14.49 19.25
CA GLU A 121 -3.93 15.03 20.55
C GLU A 121 -2.42 14.88 20.80
N ASN A 122 -1.79 13.89 20.16
CA ASN A 122 -0.37 13.62 20.34
C ASN A 122 0.49 14.58 19.51
N LEU A 123 1.06 15.58 20.18
CA LEU A 123 1.94 16.59 19.57
C LEU A 123 3.32 16.06 19.13
N ASN A 124 3.66 14.81 19.48
CA ASN A 124 4.96 14.23 19.11
C ASN A 124 4.98 13.70 17.67
N TYR A 125 3.81 13.59 17.01
CA TYR A 125 3.76 13.17 15.62
C TYR A 125 4.30 14.29 14.72
N PRO A 126 5.17 13.96 13.74
CA PRO A 126 5.68 14.95 12.81
C PRO A 126 4.57 15.39 11.85
N GLU A 127 4.59 16.66 11.41
CA GLU A 127 3.64 17.19 10.42
C GLU A 127 3.78 16.51 9.05
N GLN A 128 5.01 16.16 8.69
CA GLN A 128 5.35 15.48 7.43
C GLN A 128 6.45 14.45 7.68
N LYS A 129 6.45 13.37 6.90
CA LYS A 129 7.49 12.35 6.96
C LYS A 129 7.84 11.87 5.57
N VAL A 130 9.12 11.60 5.35
CA VAL A 130 9.59 10.93 4.14
C VAL A 130 10.13 9.57 4.52
N VAL A 131 9.68 8.53 3.83
CA VAL A 131 10.06 7.14 4.04
C VAL A 131 10.51 6.56 2.72
N THR A 132 11.57 5.78 2.72
CA THR A 132 12.03 5.05 1.53
C THR A 132 11.65 3.59 1.67
N VAL A 133 10.91 3.08 0.68
CA VAL A 133 10.44 1.69 0.61
C VAL A 133 10.81 1.18 -0.79
N GLY A 134 11.63 0.13 -0.87
CA GLY A 134 12.29 -0.28 -2.11
C GLY A 134 13.02 0.89 -2.81
N GLN A 135 12.67 1.16 -4.08
CA GLN A 135 13.24 2.25 -4.88
C GLN A 135 12.40 3.55 -4.86
N PHE A 136 11.31 3.56 -4.09
CA PHE A 136 10.39 4.69 -4.01
C PHE A 136 10.66 5.51 -2.76
N LYS A 137 10.76 6.83 -2.95
CA LYS A 137 10.73 7.79 -1.86
C LYS A 137 9.27 8.25 -1.68
N ILE A 138 8.71 8.01 -0.51
CA ILE A 138 7.29 8.22 -0.22
C ILE A 138 7.17 9.37 0.78
N GLY A 139 6.48 10.44 0.38
CA GLY A 139 6.09 11.53 1.26
C GLY A 139 4.75 11.24 1.92
N LEU A 140 4.65 11.56 3.20
CA LEU A 140 3.45 11.39 4.01
C LEU A 140 3.12 12.72 4.67
N ILE A 141 1.88 13.17 4.52
CA ILE A 141 1.33 14.37 5.15
C ILE A 141 -0.15 14.14 5.44
N HIS A 142 -0.71 14.83 6.43
CA HIS A 142 -2.16 14.78 6.66
C HIS A 142 -2.94 15.49 5.55
N GLY A 143 -2.50 16.67 5.12
CA GLY A 143 -3.11 17.41 4.01
C GLY A 143 -3.97 18.59 4.43
N HIS A 144 -4.22 18.79 5.73
CA HIS A 144 -4.90 19.99 6.25
C HIS A 144 -4.06 21.27 6.01
N GLN A 145 -2.75 21.10 5.85
CA GLN A 145 -1.75 22.14 5.57
C GLN A 145 -1.74 22.56 4.09
N VAL A 146 -2.33 21.76 3.20
CA VAL A 146 -2.33 22.01 1.75
C VAL A 146 -3.52 22.89 1.42
N ILE A 147 -3.28 24.14 1.01
CA ILE A 147 -4.33 25.12 0.73
C ILE A 147 -4.21 25.57 -0.73
N PRO A 148 -5.25 25.41 -1.57
CA PRO A 148 -6.57 24.85 -1.24
C PRO A 148 -6.55 23.33 -0.97
N TRP A 149 -7.50 22.84 -0.17
CA TRP A 149 -7.57 21.43 0.20
C TRP A 149 -7.77 20.53 -1.02
N GLY A 150 -6.89 19.54 -1.20
CA GLY A 150 -6.92 18.63 -2.34
C GLY A 150 -6.53 19.28 -3.68
N ASP A 151 -6.00 20.51 -3.67
CA ASP A 151 -5.57 21.17 -4.90
C ASP A 151 -4.32 20.51 -5.50
N MET A 152 -4.40 20.21 -6.79
CA MET A 152 -3.36 19.51 -7.52
C MET A 152 -2.04 20.29 -7.62
N ALA A 153 -2.11 21.59 -7.85
CA ALA A 153 -0.90 22.41 -7.96
C ALA A 153 -0.18 22.49 -6.61
N SER A 154 -0.95 22.60 -5.52
CA SER A 154 -0.45 22.67 -4.15
C SER A 154 0.19 21.35 -3.72
N LEU A 155 -0.45 20.21 -4.03
CA LEU A 155 0.13 18.88 -3.81
C LEU A 155 1.41 18.68 -4.64
N ALA A 156 1.42 19.12 -5.90
CA ALA A 156 2.59 19.01 -6.75
C ALA A 156 3.75 19.91 -6.29
N LEU A 157 3.46 21.07 -5.70
CA LEU A 157 4.48 21.91 -5.07
C LEU A 157 5.12 21.18 -3.87
N LEU A 158 4.28 20.59 -3.01
CA LEU A 158 4.75 19.84 -1.85
C LEU A 158 5.55 18.60 -2.24
N GLN A 159 5.11 17.86 -3.26
CA GLN A 159 5.84 16.71 -3.80
C GLN A 159 7.26 17.12 -4.24
N ARG A 160 7.40 18.24 -4.95
CA ARG A 160 8.71 18.77 -5.38
C ARG A 160 9.55 19.24 -4.19
N GLN A 161 8.94 19.86 -3.19
CA GLN A 161 9.63 20.30 -1.97
C GLN A 161 10.21 19.12 -1.18
N LEU A 162 9.46 18.02 -1.08
CA LEU A 162 9.89 16.81 -0.38
C LEU A 162 10.79 15.91 -1.26
N ASP A 163 10.79 16.16 -2.57
CA ASP A 163 11.50 15.38 -3.58
C ASP A 163 11.13 13.88 -3.48
N VAL A 164 9.84 13.58 -3.60
CA VAL A 164 9.28 12.21 -3.42
C VAL A 164 8.74 11.65 -4.72
N ASP A 165 8.75 10.33 -4.89
CA ASP A 165 8.14 9.66 -6.04
C ASP A 165 6.63 9.48 -5.86
N ILE A 166 6.24 9.20 -4.61
CA ILE A 166 4.85 9.01 -4.20
C ILE A 166 4.52 10.02 -3.10
N LEU A 167 3.46 10.81 -3.25
CA LEU A 167 2.95 11.67 -2.20
C LEU A 167 1.63 11.10 -1.65
N ILE A 168 1.58 10.86 -0.35
CA ILE A 168 0.42 10.39 0.37
C ILE A 168 -0.15 11.52 1.21
N SER A 169 -1.42 11.86 0.98
CA SER A 169 -2.18 12.88 1.71
C SER A 169 -3.56 12.37 2.12
N GLY A 170 -4.15 12.89 3.20
CA GLY A 170 -5.51 12.58 3.66
C GLY A 170 -6.41 13.81 3.64
N HIS A 171 -7.15 14.04 4.73
CA HIS A 171 -7.99 15.20 5.04
C HIS A 171 -9.29 15.34 4.22
N THR A 172 -9.27 15.04 2.92
CA THR A 172 -10.49 15.12 2.09
C THR A 172 -11.50 14.01 2.38
N HIS A 173 -11.05 12.92 3.04
CA HIS A 173 -11.80 11.68 3.28
C HIS A 173 -12.27 10.97 2.01
N LYS A 174 -11.76 11.38 0.84
CA LYS A 174 -12.09 10.80 -0.45
C LYS A 174 -10.86 10.08 -0.99
N PHE A 175 -11.05 8.80 -1.32
CA PHE A 175 -10.01 8.03 -1.99
C PHE A 175 -9.67 8.63 -3.35
N GLU A 176 -8.38 8.84 -3.61
CA GLU A 176 -7.85 9.26 -4.91
C GLU A 176 -6.51 8.57 -5.13
N ALA A 177 -6.27 8.04 -6.33
CA ALA A 177 -4.94 7.59 -6.71
C ALA A 177 -4.73 7.83 -8.20
N PHE A 178 -3.76 8.67 -8.54
CA PHE A 178 -3.51 9.08 -9.91
C PHE A 178 -2.05 9.48 -10.11
N GLU A 179 -1.64 9.47 -11.37
CA GLU A 179 -0.32 9.94 -11.79
C GLU A 179 -0.42 11.36 -12.33
N ASN A 180 0.49 12.23 -11.91
CA ASN A 180 0.64 13.57 -12.45
C ASN A 180 2.13 13.92 -12.56
N GLU A 181 2.55 14.41 -13.72
CA GLU A 181 3.96 14.74 -14.02
C GLU A 181 4.95 13.63 -13.66
N ASN A 182 4.62 12.38 -14.00
CA ASN A 182 5.41 11.17 -13.72
C ASN A 182 5.59 10.87 -12.22
N LYS A 183 4.79 11.49 -11.35
CA LYS A 183 4.75 11.28 -9.90
C LYS A 183 3.39 10.74 -9.49
N PHE A 184 3.36 9.94 -8.43
CA PHE A 184 2.14 9.27 -8.01
C PHE A 184 1.57 9.91 -6.75
N TYR A 185 0.28 10.15 -6.74
CA TYR A 185 -0.42 10.79 -5.62
C TYR A 185 -1.47 9.82 -5.11
N ILE A 186 -1.52 9.64 -3.79
CA ILE A 186 -2.45 8.72 -3.15
C ILE A 186 -3.12 9.43 -1.98
N ASN A 187 -4.44 9.33 -1.95
CA ASN A 187 -5.25 9.60 -0.79
C ASN A 187 -6.00 8.32 -0.42
N PRO A 188 -5.74 7.72 0.76
CA PRO A 188 -6.41 6.48 1.14
C PRO A 188 -7.89 6.67 1.49
N GLY A 189 -8.36 7.91 1.63
CA GLY A 189 -9.66 8.24 2.21
C GLY A 189 -9.72 7.96 3.71
N SER A 190 -10.93 7.95 4.27
CA SER A 190 -11.15 7.62 5.68
C SER A 190 -11.39 6.12 5.86
N ALA A 191 -10.57 5.46 6.67
CA ALA A 191 -10.69 4.01 6.92
C ALA A 191 -11.97 3.63 7.68
N THR A 192 -12.55 4.56 8.42
CA THR A 192 -13.81 4.38 9.17
C THR A 192 -15.02 4.95 8.44
N GLY A 193 -14.83 5.73 7.38
CA GLY A 193 -15.88 6.52 6.76
C GLY A 193 -16.33 7.70 7.63
N ALA A 194 -15.41 8.28 8.41
CA ALA A 194 -15.70 9.41 9.28
C ALA A 194 -16.23 10.60 8.47
N TYR A 195 -17.19 11.34 9.05
CA TYR A 195 -17.72 12.57 8.44
C TYR A 195 -16.60 13.54 8.05
N SER A 196 -16.77 14.28 6.94
CA SER A 196 -15.93 15.40 6.51
C SER A 196 -16.83 16.53 6.05
N ALA A 197 -16.38 17.78 6.22
CA ALA A 197 -17.13 18.95 5.74
C ALA A 197 -17.10 19.07 4.21
N LEU A 198 -16.20 18.35 3.53
CA LEU A 198 -15.98 18.44 2.09
C LEU A 198 -16.79 17.44 1.27
N GLU A 199 -17.15 16.30 1.87
CA GLU A 199 -17.80 15.21 1.17
C GLU A 199 -19.01 14.71 1.97
N SER A 200 -20.13 14.54 1.27
CA SER A 200 -21.41 14.15 1.88
C SER A 200 -21.54 12.62 2.00
N ASN A 201 -20.95 11.88 1.05
CA ASN A 201 -21.05 10.43 0.98
C ASN A 201 -19.66 9.81 1.08
N ILE A 202 -19.24 9.55 2.31
CA ILE A 202 -17.91 9.02 2.60
C ILE A 202 -17.98 7.51 2.65
N ILE A 203 -17.21 6.88 1.77
CA ILE A 203 -17.09 5.44 1.68
C ILE A 203 -15.85 5.04 2.50
N PRO A 204 -15.96 4.15 3.50
CA PRO A 204 -14.80 3.66 4.22
C PRO A 204 -13.80 3.05 3.25
N SER A 205 -12.54 3.51 3.29
CA SER A 205 -11.51 3.05 2.37
C SER A 205 -10.11 3.01 2.99
N PHE A 206 -9.29 2.10 2.48
CA PHE A 206 -7.85 2.08 2.74
C PHE A 206 -7.12 1.56 1.51
N VAL A 207 -5.81 1.77 1.49
CA VAL A 207 -4.95 1.39 0.37
C VAL A 207 -3.89 0.41 0.84
N LEU A 208 -3.59 -0.60 0.02
CA LEU A 208 -2.47 -1.51 0.19
C LEU A 208 -1.56 -1.41 -1.03
N MET A 209 -0.31 -1.04 -0.84
CA MET A 209 0.68 -0.99 -1.91
C MET A 209 1.55 -2.24 -1.86
N ASP A 210 1.74 -2.86 -3.01
CA ASP A 210 2.74 -3.90 -3.26
C ASP A 210 3.87 -3.28 -4.07
N ILE A 211 5.00 -3.03 -3.40
CA ILE A 211 6.18 -2.41 -3.99
C ILE A 211 7.17 -3.50 -4.40
N GLN A 212 7.48 -3.53 -5.69
CA GLN A 212 8.43 -4.46 -6.28
C GLN A 212 9.37 -3.74 -7.24
N ALA A 213 10.65 -3.65 -6.88
CA ALA A 213 11.66 -2.95 -7.66
C ALA A 213 11.25 -1.51 -8.00
N SER A 214 10.91 -1.23 -9.26
CA SER A 214 10.48 0.09 -9.76
C SER A 214 8.99 0.16 -10.11
N THR A 215 8.20 -0.83 -9.71
CA THR A 215 6.75 -0.86 -9.90
C THR A 215 6.04 -0.89 -8.55
N VAL A 216 4.95 -0.14 -8.43
CA VAL A 216 4.03 -0.21 -7.31
C VAL A 216 2.64 -0.59 -7.82
N VAL A 217 2.06 -1.62 -7.22
CA VAL A 217 0.68 -2.01 -7.45
C VAL A 217 -0.13 -1.56 -6.24
N THR A 218 -1.08 -0.67 -6.47
CA THR A 218 -1.93 -0.07 -5.44
C THR A 218 -3.30 -0.73 -5.47
N TYR A 219 -3.64 -1.41 -4.38
CA TYR A 219 -4.94 -2.03 -4.15
C TYR A 219 -5.77 -1.13 -3.26
N VAL A 220 -6.97 -0.81 -3.71
CA VAL A 220 -7.88 0.10 -3.01
C VAL A 220 -9.03 -0.73 -2.48
N TYR A 221 -9.24 -0.73 -1.18
CA TYR A 221 -10.35 -1.43 -0.55
C TYR A 221 -11.40 -0.41 -0.16
N GLN A 222 -12.62 -0.58 -0.67
CA GLN A 222 -13.76 0.28 -0.38
C GLN A 222 -14.92 -0.54 0.15
N LEU A 223 -15.60 -0.06 1.19
CA LEU A 223 -16.79 -0.70 1.74
C LEU A 223 -18.05 -0.02 1.20
N ILE A 224 -18.69 -0.64 0.19
CA ILE A 224 -19.89 -0.10 -0.45
C ILE A 224 -21.10 -0.94 0.00
N GLY A 225 -21.95 -0.34 0.84
CA GLY A 225 -22.98 -1.06 1.55
C GLY A 225 -22.31 -2.05 2.50
N ASP A 226 -22.63 -3.33 2.34
CA ASP A 226 -21.94 -4.37 3.08
C ASP A 226 -20.72 -4.92 2.34
N ASP A 227 -20.52 -4.70 1.04
CA ASP A 227 -19.50 -5.42 0.27
C ASP A 227 -18.17 -4.68 0.15
N VAL A 228 -17.07 -5.44 0.25
CA VAL A 228 -15.74 -4.91 0.01
C VAL A 228 -15.43 -5.00 -1.48
N LYS A 229 -15.32 -3.86 -2.13
CA LYS A 229 -14.83 -3.76 -3.50
C LYS A 229 -13.33 -3.49 -3.47
N VAL A 230 -12.62 -4.08 -4.44
CA VAL A 230 -11.18 -3.93 -4.59
C VAL A 230 -10.87 -3.42 -6.00
N GLU A 231 -10.15 -2.31 -6.08
CA GLU A 231 -9.62 -1.78 -7.34
C GLU A 231 -8.10 -1.91 -7.37
N ARG A 232 -7.52 -2.09 -8.56
CA ARG A 232 -6.08 -2.25 -8.76
C ARG A 232 -5.58 -1.17 -9.70
N ILE A 233 -4.60 -0.39 -9.25
CA ILE A 233 -3.92 0.66 -10.01
C ILE A 233 -2.43 0.32 -10.03
N GLU A 234 -1.75 0.56 -11.15
CA GLU A 234 -0.33 0.27 -11.30
C GLU A 234 0.41 1.54 -11.69
N TYR A 235 1.50 1.82 -10.99
CA TYR A 235 2.42 2.91 -11.30
C TYR A 235 3.83 2.36 -11.43
N LYS A 236 4.56 2.84 -12.43
CA LYS A 236 5.95 2.45 -12.68
C LYS A 236 6.81 3.69 -12.70
N LYS A 237 7.87 3.67 -11.91
CA LYS A 237 8.87 4.74 -11.91
C LYS A 237 9.56 4.78 -13.28
N SER A 238 9.60 5.97 -13.88
CA SER A 238 10.26 6.25 -15.16
C SER A 238 11.78 6.32 -15.03
#